data_AF-A0A1H3Z1U0-F1
#
_entry.id   AF-A0A1H3Z1U0-F1
#
_cell.length_a   1.000
_cell.length_b   1.000
_cell.length_c   1.000
_cell.angle_alpha   90.00
_cell.angle_beta   90.00
_cell.angle_gamma   90.00
#
_symmetry.space_group_name_H-M   'P 1'
#
loop_
_entity.id
_entity.type
_entity.pdbx_description
1 polymer ?
#
loop_
_entity_poly.entity_id
_entity_poly.type
_entity_poly.pdbx_seq_one_letter_code
_entity_poly.pdbx_strand_id
1 'polypeptide(L)'
;MKKAIILRTVILVAILSILIPIGLNYILNQETPCKITVVGEGKDWLSFYGSYIGGVLTSLISFTILLFTINHNKNSQQIILQEQSLSQLKHDLATRISQLNFSRIGIVSLVLIDTERCKEENLKLDDFHQELTREFNAFNLVYENSRDHHISTFMRAYTLCVQQLFEDITTMTELIAKLPAHVPTIQAKAMQEAIEIYDLTYRGIMAPNPPEEQRMRIAEYRYKLKSIPLREKIIQDINTLINNLNSHKNNFTNPVFTAAQEWINAEQEKLNNLRA
;
A
#
# COMPACT_ATOMS: atom_id res chain seq x y z
N MET A 1 14.51 17.73 33.18
CA MET A 1 15.02 16.62 34.01
C MET A 1 16.49 16.27 33.78
N LYS A 2 16.97 16.09 32.53
CA LYS A 2 18.38 15.68 32.24
C LYS A 2 19.46 16.68 32.72
N LYS A 3 19.26 18.00 32.61
CA LYS A 3 20.23 19.02 33.03
C LYS A 3 20.52 19.01 34.55
N ALA A 4 19.49 18.74 35.36
CA ALA A 4 19.63 18.70 36.82
C ALA A 4 20.43 17.48 37.30
N ILE A 5 20.35 16.35 36.58
CA ILE A 5 21.11 15.14 36.88
C ILE A 5 22.59 15.37 36.53
N ILE A 6 22.88 15.92 35.34
CA ILE A 6 24.26 16.23 34.92
C ILE A 6 24.92 17.21 35.89
N LEU A 7 24.22 18.26 36.29
CA LEU A 7 24.73 19.24 37.25
C LEU A 7 25.07 18.61 38.61
N ARG A 8 24.20 17.73 39.13
CA ARG A 8 24.45 17.00 40.38
C ARG A 8 25.66 16.07 40.26
N THR A 9 25.80 15.35 39.14
CA THR A 9 26.94 14.45 38.92
C THR A 9 28.26 15.22 38.83
N VAL A 10 28.28 16.37 38.14
CA VAL A 10 29.48 17.23 38.04
C VAL A 10 29.88 17.78 39.41
N ILE A 11 28.91 18.25 40.21
CA ILE A 11 29.17 18.73 41.57
C ILE A 11 29.72 17.62 42.47
N LEU A 12 29.15 16.42 42.38
CA LEU A 12 29.59 15.27 43.17
C LEU A 12 31.02 14.82 42.80
N VAL A 13 31.35 14.81 41.50
CA VAL A 13 32.72 14.52 41.04
C VAL A 13 33.69 15.59 41.52
N ALA A 14 33.33 16.88 41.46
CA ALA A 14 34.17 17.97 41.96
C ALA A 14 34.45 17.85 43.48
N ILE A 15 33.44 17.49 44.27
CA ILE A 15 33.57 17.26 45.72
C ILE A 15 34.52 16.06 45.98
N LEU A 16 34.32 14.95 45.27
CA LEU A 16 35.16 13.76 45.40
C LEU A 16 36.62 14.03 44.99
N SER A 17 36.84 14.85 43.97
CA SER A 17 38.18 15.23 43.52
C SER A 17 38.96 16.05 44.54
N ILE A 18 38.28 16.74 45.46
CA ILE A 18 38.91 17.47 46.56
C ILE A 18 39.10 16.54 47.77
N LEU A 19 38.13 15.66 48.07
CA LEU A 19 38.15 14.82 49.26
C LEU A 19 39.10 13.61 49.16
N ILE A 20 39.27 13.00 47.99
CA ILE A 20 40.11 11.80 47.80
C ILE A 20 41.59 12.05 48.14
N PRO A 21 42.23 13.14 47.66
CA PRO A 21 43.61 13.46 48.04
C PRO A 21 43.78 13.71 49.54
N ILE A 22 42.79 14.35 50.20
CA ILE A 22 42.79 14.59 51.64
C ILE A 22 42.70 13.26 52.40
N GLY A 23 41.83 12.35 51.96
CA GLY A 23 41.70 11.01 52.51
C GLY A 23 42.96 10.16 52.30
N LEU A 24 43.60 10.24 51.13
CA LEU A 24 44.87 9.57 50.85
C LEU A 24 45.99 10.08 51.76
N ASN A 25 46.11 11.40 51.96
CA ASN A 25 47.07 11.97 52.90
C ASN A 25 46.84 11.45 54.34
N TYR A 26 45.58 11.28 54.75
CA TYR A 26 45.23 10.72 56.06
C TYR A 26 45.57 9.23 56.19
N ILE A 27 45.30 8.42 55.15
CA ILE A 27 45.60 6.98 55.13
C ILE A 27 47.11 6.72 55.11
N LEU A 28 47.88 7.52 54.37
CA LEU A 28 49.33 7.38 54.27
C LEU A 28 50.07 7.79 55.55
N ASN A 29 49.43 8.59 56.43
CA ASN A 29 50.03 9.10 57.67
C ASN A 29 49.71 8.22 58.91
N GLN A 30 49.43 6.93 58.72
CA GLN A 30 48.95 6.00 59.76
C GLN A 30 49.88 5.82 60.97
N GLU A 31 51.14 6.24 60.89
CA GLU A 31 52.10 6.11 61.99
C GLU A 31 51.86 7.10 63.15
N THR A 32 51.10 8.19 62.94
CA THR A 32 50.75 9.14 64.02
C THR A 32 49.29 9.65 63.94
N PRO A 33 48.32 8.95 64.55
CA PRO A 33 46.89 9.27 64.40
C PRO A 33 46.42 10.63 64.96
N CYS A 34 47.31 11.40 65.61
CA CYS A 34 46.99 12.68 66.25
C CYS A 34 47.73 13.90 65.64
N LYS A 35 48.58 13.72 64.63
CA LYS A 35 49.25 14.84 63.93
C LYS A 35 48.99 14.74 62.43
N ILE A 36 48.23 15.68 61.88
CA ILE A 36 48.09 15.81 60.43
C ILE A 36 49.38 16.44 59.91
N THR A 37 50.37 15.60 59.62
CA THR A 37 51.58 16.00 58.87
C THR A 37 51.37 15.62 57.41
N VAL A 38 51.66 16.55 56.50
CA VAL A 38 51.61 16.28 55.07
C VAL A 38 52.72 15.28 54.74
N VAL A 39 52.35 14.11 54.21
CA VAL A 39 53.30 13.04 53.87
C VAL A 39 53.93 13.36 52.51
N GLY A 40 55.22 13.68 52.47
CA GLY A 40 55.95 14.02 51.23
C GLY A 40 56.17 15.52 51.02
N GLU A 41 56.92 15.89 49.98
CA GLU A 41 57.23 17.29 49.69
C GLU A 41 56.08 17.96 48.91
N GLY A 42 55.96 19.29 49.00
CA GLY A 42 54.94 20.04 48.26
C GLY A 42 55.00 19.83 46.74
N LYS A 43 56.19 19.50 46.20
CA LYS A 43 56.40 19.16 44.80
C LYS A 43 55.76 17.83 44.41
N ASP A 44 55.78 16.84 45.30
CA ASP A 44 55.18 15.52 45.07
C ASP A 44 53.66 15.62 45.05
N TRP A 45 53.09 16.38 45.99
CA TRP A 45 51.66 16.66 46.02
C TRP A 45 51.18 17.46 44.81
N LEU A 46 51.96 18.44 44.35
CA LEU A 46 51.62 19.21 43.15
C LEU A 46 51.60 18.30 41.91
N SER A 47 52.58 17.40 41.78
CA SER A 47 52.64 16.42 40.67
C SER A 47 51.47 15.43 40.73
N PHE A 48 51.13 14.96 41.94
CA PHE A 48 49.97 14.10 42.17
C PHE A 48 48.66 14.80 41.79
N TYR A 49 48.41 16.01 42.28
CA TYR A 49 47.21 16.78 41.95
C TYR A 49 47.11 17.08 40.46
N GLY A 50 48.22 17.44 39.80
CA GLY A 50 48.24 17.66 38.36
C GLY A 50 47.83 16.40 37.58
N SER A 51 48.38 15.25 37.96
CA SER A 51 48.08 13.96 37.32
C SER A 51 46.65 13.47 37.60
N TYR A 52 46.20 13.63 38.85
CA TYR A 52 44.88 13.23 39.31
C TYR A 52 43.77 14.09 38.69
N ILE A 53 43.88 15.42 38.77
CA ILE A 53 42.91 16.34 38.15
C ILE A 53 42.90 16.16 36.63
N GLY A 54 44.07 15.99 36.01
CA GLY A 54 44.19 15.66 34.59
C GLY A 54 43.43 14.38 34.22
N GLY A 55 43.58 13.30 35.00
CA GLY A 55 42.86 12.05 34.81
C GLY A 55 41.34 12.19 34.96
N VAL A 56 40.88 12.90 36.01
CA VAL A 56 39.45 13.14 36.23
C VAL A 56 38.84 13.98 35.11
N LEU A 57 39.50 15.06 34.70
CA LEU A 57 39.04 15.91 33.59
C LEU A 57 38.94 15.13 32.29
N THR A 58 39.97 14.35 31.96
CA THR A 58 39.98 13.53 30.74
C THR A 58 38.84 12.52 30.76
N SER A 59 38.60 11.85 31.90
CA SER A 59 37.47 10.93 32.07
C SER A 59 36.11 11.63 31.92
N LEU A 60 35.94 12.84 32.46
CA LEU A 60 34.70 13.63 32.33
C LEU A 60 34.46 14.04 30.87
N ILE A 61 35.50 14.47 30.17
CA ILE A 61 35.42 14.83 28.75
C ILE A 61 35.05 13.61 27.93
N SER A 62 35.75 12.48 28.11
CA SER A 62 35.45 11.22 27.42
C SER A 62 34.03 10.74 27.69
N PHE A 63 33.55 10.83 28.94
CA PHE A 63 32.18 10.47 29.30
C PHE A 63 31.14 11.39 28.65
N THR A 64 31.42 12.70 28.60
CA THR A 64 30.54 13.68 27.95
C THR A 64 30.45 13.44 26.45
N ILE A 65 31.59 13.19 25.79
CA ILE A 65 31.64 12.81 24.38
C ILE A 65 30.85 11.52 24.15
N LEU A 66 31.06 10.49 24.98
CA LEU A 66 30.34 9.22 24.86
C LEU A 66 28.82 9.41 24.98
N LEU A 67 28.34 10.20 25.94
CA LEU A 67 26.92 10.50 26.09
C LEU A 67 26.35 11.21 24.85
N PHE A 68 27.10 12.19 24.31
CA PHE A 68 26.70 12.89 23.11
C PHE A 68 26.64 11.95 21.90
N THR A 69 27.66 11.10 21.73
CA THR A 69 27.74 10.09 20.67
C THR A 69 26.61 9.07 20.78
N ILE A 70 26.29 8.56 21.96
CA ILE A 70 25.17 7.62 22.16
C ILE A 70 23.85 8.29 21.79
N ASN A 71 23.64 9.54 22.22
CA ASN A 71 22.41 10.26 21.94
C ASN A 71 22.27 10.58 20.44
N HIS A 72 23.35 10.98 19.79
CA HIS A 72 23.40 11.18 18.34
C HIS A 72 23.10 9.88 17.60
N ASN A 73 23.76 8.77 17.95
CA ASN A 73 23.53 7.46 17.33
C ASN A 73 22.09 6.98 17.47
N LYS A 74 21.47 7.15 18.64
CA LYS A 74 20.06 6.81 18.85
C LYS A 74 19.13 7.63 17.95
N ASN A 75 19.37 8.94 17.86
CA ASN A 75 18.55 9.80 17.01
C ASN A 75 18.72 9.46 15.52
N SER A 76 19.97 9.25 15.08
CA SER A 76 20.27 8.83 13.71
C SER A 76 19.64 7.48 13.37
N GLN A 77 19.65 6.52 14.29
CA GLN A 77 18.94 5.23 14.11
C GLN A 77 17.42 5.42 13.97
N GLN A 78 16.82 6.29 14.78
CA GLN A 78 15.39 6.58 14.68
C GLN A 78 15.02 7.21 13.33
N ILE A 79 15.85 8.14 12.83
CA ILE A 79 15.67 8.76 11.51
C ILE A 79 15.76 7.70 10.40
N ILE A 80 16.78 6.82 10.44
CA ILE A 80 16.95 5.74 9.45
C ILE A 80 15.74 4.80 9.43
N LEU A 81 15.25 4.39 10.60
CA LEU A 81 14.09 3.49 10.70
C LEU A 81 12.83 4.14 10.13
N GLN A 82 12.61 5.43 10.40
CA GLN A 82 11.47 6.14 9.84
C GLN A 82 11.59 6.34 8.33
N GLU A 83 12.77 6.64 7.81
CA GLU A 83 13.02 6.72 6.36
C GLU A 83 12.71 5.39 5.65
N GLN A 84 13.11 4.27 6.24
CA GLN A 84 12.78 2.94 5.73
C GLN A 84 11.27 2.71 5.73
N SER A 85 10.58 3.03 6.83
CA SER A 85 9.12 2.88 6.91
C SER A 85 8.37 3.76 5.91
N LEU A 86 8.83 4.98 5.68
CA LEU A 86 8.25 5.90 4.69
C LEU A 86 8.48 5.40 3.27
N SER A 87 9.65 4.84 3.00
CA SER A 87 9.97 4.26 1.69
C SER A 87 9.10 3.04 1.40
N GLN A 88 8.90 2.17 2.39
CA GLN A 88 7.96 1.04 2.30
C GLN A 88 6.52 1.52 2.07
N LEU A 89 6.05 2.50 2.85
CA LEU A 89 4.73 3.09 2.66
C LEU A 89 4.52 3.63 1.24
N LYS A 90 5.49 4.40 0.72
CA LYS A 90 5.44 4.92 -0.65
C LYS A 90 5.33 3.80 -1.68
N HIS A 91 6.12 2.74 -1.51
CA HIS A 91 6.09 1.57 -2.38
C HIS A 91 4.73 0.87 -2.34
N ASP A 92 4.23 0.56 -1.14
CA ASP A 92 2.97 -0.15 -0.94
C ASP A 92 1.78 0.63 -1.50
N LEU A 93 1.73 1.95 -1.24
CA LEU A 93 0.69 2.82 -1.78
C LEU A 93 0.75 2.89 -3.31
N ALA A 94 1.94 3.02 -3.90
CA ALA A 94 2.09 3.04 -5.36
C ALA A 94 1.60 1.73 -6.00
N THR A 95 1.99 0.59 -5.44
CA THR A 95 1.52 -0.74 -5.89
C THR A 95 0.00 -0.82 -5.84
N ARG A 96 -0.62 -0.43 -4.72
CA ARG A 96 -2.08 -0.47 -4.55
C ARG A 96 -2.82 0.44 -5.52
N ILE A 97 -2.35 1.66 -5.69
CA ILE A 97 -2.96 2.61 -6.63
C ILE A 97 -2.86 2.09 -8.07
N SER A 98 -1.73 1.46 -8.43
CA SER A 98 -1.55 0.87 -9.77
C SER A 98 -2.54 -0.25 -10.08
N GLN A 99 -3.01 -0.98 -9.06
CA GLN A 99 -4.00 -2.04 -9.22
C GLN A 99 -5.41 -1.50 -9.46
N LEU A 100 -5.73 -0.26 -9.09
CA LEU A 100 -7.02 0.41 -9.33
C LEU A 100 -7.21 0.85 -10.80
N ASN A 101 -6.53 0.20 -11.74
CA ASN A 101 -6.50 0.60 -13.13
C ASN A 101 -7.74 0.10 -13.88
N PHE A 102 -8.78 0.93 -13.90
CA PHE A 102 -10.01 0.72 -14.68
C PHE A 102 -9.77 0.46 -16.18
N SER A 103 -8.63 0.88 -16.75
CA SER A 103 -8.28 0.59 -18.15
C SER A 103 -8.08 -0.91 -18.39
N ARG A 104 -7.59 -1.65 -17.38
CA ARG A 104 -7.39 -3.11 -17.49
C ARG A 104 -8.74 -3.84 -17.60
N ILE A 105 -9.75 -3.38 -16.86
CA ILE A 105 -11.14 -3.85 -16.98
C ILE A 105 -11.65 -3.55 -18.40
N GLY A 106 -11.48 -2.31 -18.89
CA GLY A 106 -11.87 -1.93 -20.24
C GLY A 106 -11.22 -2.75 -21.34
N ILE A 107 -9.93 -3.10 -21.22
CA ILE A 107 -9.21 -3.93 -22.20
C ILE A 107 -9.77 -5.36 -22.23
N VAL A 108 -9.94 -6.00 -21.07
CA VAL A 108 -10.56 -7.32 -20.97
C VAL A 108 -11.97 -7.29 -21.59
N SER A 109 -12.71 -6.20 -21.33
CA SER A 109 -14.06 -5.94 -21.86
C SER A 109 -14.11 -5.81 -23.38
N LEU A 110 -13.12 -5.15 -23.99
CA LEU A 110 -13.05 -4.93 -25.43
C LEU A 110 -12.63 -6.20 -26.21
N VAL A 111 -11.88 -7.11 -25.58
CA VAL A 111 -11.49 -8.40 -26.19
C VAL A 111 -12.69 -9.34 -26.37
N LEU A 112 -13.79 -9.13 -25.63
CA LEU A 112 -15.02 -9.94 -25.70
C LEU A 112 -15.85 -9.77 -26.98
N ILE A 113 -15.45 -8.88 -27.88
CA ILE A 113 -16.04 -8.80 -29.22
C ILE A 113 -15.76 -10.10 -30.00
N ASP A 114 -14.68 -10.83 -29.66
CA ASP A 114 -14.27 -12.08 -30.28
C ASP A 114 -14.69 -13.30 -29.42
N THR A 115 -15.75 -13.98 -29.86
CA THR A 115 -16.50 -14.96 -29.05
C THR A 115 -15.73 -16.21 -28.61
N GLU A 116 -14.60 -16.54 -29.23
CA GLU A 116 -13.81 -17.72 -28.82
C GLU A 116 -12.95 -17.48 -27.56
N ARG A 117 -12.65 -16.23 -27.21
CA ARG A 117 -11.79 -15.87 -26.07
C ARG A 117 -12.53 -15.48 -24.79
N CYS A 118 -13.86 -15.41 -24.85
CA CYS A 118 -14.73 -14.97 -23.76
C CYS A 118 -14.47 -15.71 -22.43
N LYS A 119 -14.25 -17.03 -22.48
CA LYS A 119 -14.00 -17.84 -21.28
C LYS A 119 -12.64 -17.56 -20.62
N GLU A 120 -11.61 -17.28 -21.43
CA GLU A 120 -10.27 -16.95 -20.93
C GLU A 120 -10.26 -15.55 -20.29
N GLU A 121 -10.95 -14.60 -20.91
CA GLU A 121 -11.08 -13.23 -20.39
C GLU A 121 -11.89 -13.17 -19.09
N ASN A 122 -12.93 -14.00 -18.93
CA ASN A 122 -13.63 -14.14 -17.65
C ASN A 122 -12.71 -14.63 -16.52
N LEU A 123 -11.86 -15.62 -16.78
CA LEU A 123 -10.89 -16.10 -15.79
C LEU A 123 -9.90 -14.99 -15.39
N LYS A 124 -9.40 -14.21 -16.35
CA LYS A 124 -8.52 -13.07 -16.06
C LYS A 124 -9.21 -12.00 -15.20
N LEU A 125 -10.50 -11.77 -15.43
CA LEU A 125 -11.28 -10.79 -14.69
C LEU A 125 -11.56 -11.28 -13.26
N ASP A 126 -11.87 -12.57 -13.09
CA ASP A 126 -12.06 -13.21 -11.78
C ASP A 126 -10.75 -13.22 -10.96
N ASP A 127 -9.62 -13.58 -11.58
CA ASP A 127 -8.31 -13.54 -10.94
C ASP A 127 -7.97 -12.11 -10.47
N PHE A 128 -8.25 -11.11 -11.31
CA PHE A 128 -8.06 -9.71 -10.96
C PHE A 128 -8.98 -9.26 -9.81
N HIS A 129 -10.24 -9.70 -9.80
CA HIS A 129 -11.16 -9.46 -8.70
C HIS A 129 -10.68 -10.07 -7.37
N GLN A 130 -10.13 -11.29 -7.42
CA GLN A 130 -9.56 -11.95 -6.23
C GLN A 130 -8.31 -11.23 -5.72
N GLU A 131 -7.41 -10.80 -6.61
CA GLU A 131 -6.20 -10.05 -6.25
C GLU A 131 -6.55 -8.75 -5.53
N LEU A 132 -7.48 -7.96 -6.08
CA LEU A 132 -7.97 -6.72 -5.46
C LEU A 132 -8.59 -6.98 -4.08
N THR A 133 -9.41 -8.02 -3.96
CA THR A 133 -10.09 -8.38 -2.70
C THR A 133 -9.10 -8.74 -1.61
N ARG A 134 -8.12 -9.60 -1.94
CA ARG A 134 -7.10 -10.05 -0.99
C ARG A 134 -6.29 -8.88 -0.47
N GLU A 135 -5.84 -8.01 -1.37
CA GLU A 135 -5.02 -6.86 -1.01
C GLU A 135 -5.79 -5.83 -0.20
N PHE A 136 -7.06 -5.57 -0.53
CA PHE A 136 -7.91 -4.67 0.25
C PHE A 136 -8.12 -5.19 1.68
N ASN A 137 -8.44 -6.48 1.84
CA ASN A 137 -8.66 -7.08 3.15
C ASN A 137 -7.41 -7.05 4.03
N ALA A 138 -6.23 -7.33 3.45
CA ALA A 138 -4.96 -7.24 4.15
C ALA A 138 -4.69 -5.82 4.66
N PHE A 139 -4.99 -4.80 3.84
CA PHE A 139 -4.81 -3.41 4.22
C PHE A 139 -5.80 -2.98 5.32
N ASN A 140 -7.06 -3.36 5.18
CA ASN A 140 -8.08 -3.06 6.18
C ASN A 140 -7.67 -3.63 7.55
N LEU A 141 -7.18 -4.87 7.62
CA LEU A 141 -6.71 -5.50 8.86
C LEU A 141 -5.60 -4.70 9.57
N VAL A 142 -4.68 -4.09 8.82
CA VAL A 142 -3.56 -3.33 9.40
C VAL A 142 -4.03 -1.98 9.97
N TYR A 143 -5.02 -1.36 9.33
CA TYR A 143 -5.38 0.03 9.59
C TYR A 143 -6.80 0.23 10.13
N GLU A 144 -7.56 -0.84 10.38
CA GLU A 144 -8.99 -0.82 10.79
C GLU A 144 -9.25 0.10 12.00
N ASN A 145 -8.28 0.19 12.91
CA ASN A 145 -8.38 0.95 14.15
C ASN A 145 -7.48 2.20 14.18
N SER A 146 -6.93 2.62 13.04
CA SER A 146 -6.13 3.83 12.99
C SER A 146 -6.96 5.07 13.32
N ARG A 147 -6.46 5.90 14.24
CA ARG A 147 -7.05 7.21 14.57
C ARG A 147 -6.48 8.35 13.73
N ASP A 148 -5.52 8.06 12.83
CA ASP A 148 -4.91 9.07 11.98
C ASP A 148 -5.92 9.51 10.90
N HIS A 149 -6.16 10.82 10.82
CA HIS A 149 -7.11 11.39 9.87
C HIS A 149 -6.73 11.06 8.42
N HIS A 150 -5.45 11.13 8.06
CA HIS A 150 -4.99 10.86 6.69
C HIS A 150 -5.23 9.40 6.30
N ILE A 151 -5.04 8.46 7.25
CA ILE A 151 -5.32 7.04 7.06
C ILE A 151 -6.82 6.83 6.86
N SER A 152 -7.67 7.45 7.68
CA SER A 152 -9.13 7.33 7.55
C SER A 152 -9.66 7.89 6.22
N THR A 153 -9.10 9.01 5.75
CA THR A 153 -9.47 9.64 4.48
C THR A 153 -9.06 8.77 3.30
N PHE A 154 -7.83 8.23 3.32
CA PHE A 154 -7.38 7.26 2.33
C PHE A 154 -8.25 6.01 2.32
N MET A 155 -8.52 5.42 3.48
CA MET A 155 -9.34 4.21 3.61
C MET A 155 -10.74 4.38 3.05
N ARG A 156 -11.38 5.52 3.33
CA ARG A 156 -12.70 5.83 2.80
C ARG A 156 -12.68 5.95 1.27
N ALA A 157 -11.71 6.71 0.73
CA ALA A 157 -11.58 6.86 -0.72
C ALA A 157 -11.29 5.51 -1.40
N TYR A 158 -10.41 4.71 -0.82
CA TYR A 158 -10.02 3.40 -1.32
C TYR A 158 -11.20 2.43 -1.31
N THR A 159 -11.95 2.37 -0.20
CA THR A 159 -13.14 1.51 -0.06
C THR A 159 -14.19 1.85 -1.11
N LEU A 160 -14.50 3.13 -1.30
CA LEU A 160 -15.45 3.57 -2.32
C LEU A 160 -14.99 3.19 -3.74
N CYS A 161 -13.70 3.37 -4.03
CA CYS A 161 -13.12 3.02 -5.33
C CYS A 161 -13.19 1.50 -5.59
N VAL A 162 -12.82 0.68 -4.61
CA VAL A 162 -12.89 -0.79 -4.72
C VAL A 162 -14.33 -1.28 -4.84
N GLN A 163 -15.26 -0.73 -4.07
CA GLN A 163 -16.68 -1.06 -4.18
C GLN A 163 -17.20 -0.78 -5.60
N GLN A 164 -16.91 0.40 -6.15
CA GLN A 164 -17.33 0.72 -7.52
C GLN A 164 -16.66 -0.20 -8.56
N LEU A 165 -15.36 -0.47 -8.42
CA LEU A 165 -14.65 -1.43 -9.27
C LEU A 165 -15.31 -2.80 -9.24
N PHE A 166 -15.74 -3.27 -8.07
CA PHE A 166 -16.38 -4.57 -7.92
C PHE A 166 -17.77 -4.60 -8.54
N GLU A 167 -18.56 -3.54 -8.38
CA GLU A 167 -19.86 -3.42 -9.05
C GLU A 167 -19.69 -3.42 -10.57
N ASP A 168 -18.71 -2.68 -11.10
CA ASP A 168 -18.42 -2.62 -12.53
C ASP A 168 -17.99 -4.00 -13.06
N ILE A 169 -17.04 -4.66 -12.39
CA ILE A 169 -16.56 -6.01 -12.75
C ILE A 169 -17.72 -7.01 -12.74
N THR A 170 -18.53 -7.02 -11.67
CA THR A 170 -19.66 -7.95 -11.53
C THR A 170 -20.67 -7.75 -12.65
N THR A 171 -21.03 -6.49 -12.91
CA THR A 171 -21.95 -6.13 -14.00
C THR A 171 -21.42 -6.59 -15.35
N MET A 172 -20.11 -6.41 -15.58
CA MET A 172 -19.45 -6.89 -16.79
C MET A 172 -19.53 -8.40 -16.92
N THR A 173 -19.12 -9.15 -15.89
CA THR A 173 -19.15 -10.61 -15.88
C THR A 173 -20.56 -11.14 -16.17
N GLU A 174 -21.60 -10.50 -15.60
CA GLU A 174 -22.98 -10.86 -15.87
C GLU A 174 -23.42 -10.60 -17.32
N LEU A 175 -23.06 -9.44 -17.89
CA LEU A 175 -23.37 -9.09 -19.27
C LEU A 175 -22.68 -10.06 -20.24
N ILE A 176 -21.42 -10.38 -19.97
CA ILE A 176 -20.61 -11.33 -20.73
C ILE A 176 -21.20 -12.73 -20.67
N ALA A 177 -21.59 -13.21 -19.48
CA ALA A 177 -22.18 -14.54 -19.30
C ALA A 177 -23.49 -14.70 -20.08
N LYS A 178 -24.22 -13.61 -20.33
CA LYS A 178 -25.46 -13.57 -21.10
C LYS A 178 -25.24 -13.40 -22.62
N LEU A 179 -24.01 -13.18 -23.08
CA LEU A 179 -23.69 -12.86 -24.47
C LEU A 179 -23.93 -14.07 -25.40
N PRO A 180 -24.85 -13.97 -26.38
CA PRO A 180 -25.05 -15.04 -27.36
C PRO A 180 -23.86 -15.22 -28.30
N ALA A 181 -23.73 -16.41 -28.89
CA ALA A 181 -22.72 -16.71 -29.89
C ALA A 181 -22.80 -15.75 -31.08
N HIS A 182 -21.64 -15.34 -31.61
CA HIS A 182 -21.57 -14.46 -32.77
C HIS A 182 -22.03 -15.21 -34.02
N VAL A 183 -22.91 -14.58 -34.79
CA VAL A 183 -23.32 -15.06 -36.11
C VAL A 183 -22.81 -14.05 -37.14
N PRO A 184 -21.82 -14.40 -37.97
CA PRO A 184 -21.31 -13.52 -39.01
C PRO A 184 -22.42 -13.06 -39.95
N THR A 185 -22.34 -11.81 -40.43
CA THR A 185 -23.37 -11.22 -41.31
C THR A 185 -23.67 -12.06 -42.55
N ILE A 186 -22.64 -12.65 -43.16
CA ILE A 186 -22.77 -13.54 -44.32
C ILE A 186 -23.59 -14.79 -43.95
N GLN A 187 -23.33 -15.36 -42.78
CA GLN A 187 -24.05 -16.54 -42.28
C GLN A 187 -25.49 -16.19 -41.88
N ALA A 188 -25.70 -15.03 -41.24
CA ALA A 188 -27.03 -14.56 -40.89
C ALA A 188 -27.91 -14.34 -42.13
N LYS A 189 -27.34 -13.78 -43.20
CA LYS A 189 -28.02 -13.60 -44.48
C LYS A 189 -28.38 -14.94 -45.13
N ALA A 190 -27.44 -15.88 -45.16
CA ALA A 190 -27.70 -17.24 -45.67
C ALA A 190 -28.78 -17.98 -44.85
N MET A 191 -28.81 -17.79 -43.52
CA MET A 191 -29.85 -18.34 -42.65
C MET A 191 -31.23 -17.73 -42.94
N GLN A 192 -31.30 -16.41 -43.18
CA GLN A 192 -32.54 -15.72 -43.55
C GLN A 192 -33.08 -16.22 -44.90
N GLU A 193 -32.22 -16.31 -45.91
CA GLU A 193 -32.58 -16.82 -47.24
C GLU A 193 -33.10 -18.27 -47.16
N ALA A 194 -32.46 -19.13 -46.35
CA ALA A 194 -32.91 -20.51 -46.15
C ALA A 194 -34.30 -20.59 -45.45
N ILE A 195 -34.58 -19.70 -44.49
CA ILE A 195 -35.89 -19.63 -43.84
C ILE A 195 -36.97 -19.16 -44.82
N GLU A 196 -36.66 -18.16 -45.65
CA GLU A 196 -37.61 -17.65 -46.65
C GLU A 196 -37.97 -18.72 -47.69
N ILE A 197 -36.97 -19.44 -48.22
CA ILE A 197 -37.20 -20.57 -49.13
C ILE A 197 -38.06 -21.65 -48.47
N TYR A 198 -37.77 -22.00 -47.22
CA TYR A 198 -38.54 -22.98 -46.47
C TYR A 198 -40.00 -22.54 -46.26
N ASP A 199 -40.23 -21.30 -45.82
CA ASP A 199 -41.58 -20.77 -45.61
C ASP A 199 -42.35 -20.67 -46.93
N LEU A 200 -41.71 -20.33 -48.05
CA LEU A 200 -42.35 -20.33 -49.37
C LEU A 200 -42.72 -21.74 -49.84
N THR A 201 -41.87 -22.73 -49.57
CA THR A 201 -42.08 -24.12 -50.00
C THR A 201 -43.20 -24.81 -49.22
N TYR A 202 -43.35 -24.48 -47.93
CA TYR A 202 -44.26 -25.20 -47.01
C TYR A 202 -45.46 -24.37 -46.51
N ARG A 203 -45.67 -23.14 -47.00
CA ARG A 203 -46.90 -22.35 -46.76
C ARG A 203 -48.03 -22.80 -47.70
N GLY A 204 -48.71 -23.90 -47.39
CA GLY A 204 -49.92 -24.30 -48.11
C GLY A 204 -50.62 -25.52 -47.54
N ILE A 205 -51.96 -25.60 -47.70
CA ILE A 205 -52.81 -26.70 -47.19
C ILE A 205 -52.50 -28.04 -47.89
N MET A 206 -51.82 -27.99 -49.05
CA MET A 206 -51.41 -29.13 -49.87
C MET A 206 -49.88 -29.34 -49.90
N ALA A 207 -49.12 -28.63 -49.07
CA ALA A 207 -47.66 -28.76 -49.07
C ALA A 207 -47.23 -30.10 -48.43
N PRO A 208 -46.21 -30.79 -48.98
CA PRO A 208 -45.68 -32.00 -48.36
C PRO A 208 -45.12 -31.68 -46.98
N ASN A 209 -45.27 -32.60 -46.02
CA ASN A 209 -44.68 -32.41 -44.70
C ASN A 209 -43.15 -32.30 -44.81
N PRO A 210 -42.51 -31.25 -44.28
CA PRO A 210 -41.07 -31.09 -44.35
C PRO A 210 -40.35 -32.21 -43.58
N PRO A 211 -39.22 -32.71 -44.10
CA PRO A 211 -38.36 -33.65 -43.38
C PRO A 211 -37.98 -33.10 -42.00
N GLU A 212 -38.00 -33.95 -40.98
CA GLU A 212 -37.79 -33.55 -39.59
C GLU A 212 -36.46 -32.81 -39.38
N GLU A 213 -35.39 -33.29 -40.01
CA GLU A 213 -34.06 -32.65 -40.00
C GLU A 213 -34.10 -31.21 -40.52
N GLN A 214 -34.83 -30.97 -41.61
CA GLN A 214 -34.97 -29.65 -42.20
C GLN A 214 -35.75 -28.71 -41.25
N ARG A 215 -36.81 -29.21 -40.60
CA ARG A 215 -37.55 -28.43 -39.60
C ARG A 215 -36.67 -28.04 -38.41
N MET A 216 -35.88 -28.98 -37.90
CA MET A 216 -34.98 -28.75 -36.77
C MET A 216 -33.92 -27.70 -37.12
N ARG A 217 -33.31 -27.80 -38.30
CA ARG A 217 -32.33 -26.81 -38.79
C ARG A 217 -32.92 -25.41 -38.93
N ILE A 218 -34.13 -25.29 -39.47
CA ILE A 218 -34.82 -24.00 -39.61
C ILE A 218 -35.22 -23.43 -38.24
N ALA A 219 -35.63 -24.27 -37.29
CA ALA A 219 -35.87 -23.85 -35.92
C ALA A 219 -34.59 -23.32 -35.25
N GLU A 220 -33.45 -23.99 -35.46
CA GLU A 220 -32.14 -23.54 -34.99
C GLU A 220 -31.73 -22.20 -35.62
N TYR A 221 -31.92 -22.01 -36.93
CA TYR A 221 -31.62 -20.75 -37.62
C TYR A 221 -32.49 -19.60 -37.09
N ARG A 222 -33.78 -19.83 -36.89
CA ARG A 222 -34.68 -18.83 -36.29
C ARG A 222 -34.25 -18.47 -34.87
N TYR A 223 -33.80 -19.44 -34.08
CA TYR A 223 -33.26 -19.20 -32.74
C TYR A 223 -31.99 -18.34 -32.78
N LYS A 224 -31.01 -18.69 -33.63
CA LYS A 224 -29.76 -17.93 -33.81
C LYS A 224 -29.97 -16.51 -34.33
N LEU A 225 -30.90 -16.30 -35.26
CA LEU A 225 -31.21 -14.96 -35.76
C LEU A 225 -31.90 -14.08 -34.72
N LYS A 226 -32.77 -14.66 -33.88
CA LYS A 226 -33.39 -13.93 -32.76
C LYS A 226 -32.39 -13.48 -31.70
N SER A 227 -31.23 -14.13 -31.58
CA SER A 227 -30.19 -13.73 -30.63
C SER A 227 -29.30 -12.58 -31.11
N ILE A 228 -29.35 -12.19 -32.40
CA ILE A 228 -28.50 -11.12 -32.95
C ILE A 228 -28.81 -9.75 -32.29
N PRO A 229 -30.07 -9.27 -32.23
CA PRO A 229 -30.38 -7.98 -31.59
C PRO A 229 -30.06 -7.98 -30.09
N LEU A 230 -30.22 -9.14 -29.42
CA LEU A 230 -29.86 -9.29 -28.01
C LEU A 230 -28.35 -9.12 -27.82
N ARG A 231 -27.53 -9.74 -28.69
CA ARG A 231 -26.07 -9.59 -28.67
C ARG A 231 -25.65 -8.14 -28.90
N GLU A 232 -26.25 -7.46 -29.87
CA GLU A 232 -25.96 -6.04 -30.15
C GLU A 232 -26.28 -5.14 -28.95
N LYS A 233 -27.43 -5.36 -28.31
CA LYS A 233 -27.81 -4.65 -27.09
C LYS A 233 -26.80 -4.87 -25.96
N ILE A 234 -26.41 -6.11 -25.70
CA ILE A 234 -25.43 -6.43 -24.63
C ILE A 234 -24.08 -5.77 -24.94
N ILE A 235 -23.63 -5.77 -26.20
CA ILE A 235 -22.40 -5.07 -26.61
C ILE A 235 -22.51 -3.57 -26.38
N GLN A 236 -23.67 -2.98 -26.67
CA GLN A 236 -23.92 -1.57 -26.40
C GLN A 236 -23.86 -1.27 -24.88
N ASP A 237 -24.48 -2.10 -24.06
CA ASP A 237 -24.45 -1.96 -22.59
C ASP A 237 -23.00 -2.07 -22.05
N ILE A 238 -22.21 -3.02 -22.57
CA ILE A 238 -20.78 -3.16 -22.25
C ILE A 238 -20.00 -1.90 -22.66
N ASN A 239 -20.25 -1.37 -23.87
CA ASN A 239 -19.58 -0.15 -24.34
C ASN A 239 -19.93 1.08 -23.48
N THR A 240 -21.18 1.19 -23.04
CA THR A 240 -21.60 2.24 -22.10
C THR A 240 -20.86 2.10 -20.77
N LEU A 241 -20.74 0.88 -20.24
CA LEU A 241 -19.97 0.62 -19.03
C LEU A 241 -18.50 1.02 -19.20
N ILE A 242 -17.86 0.62 -20.31
CA ILE A 242 -16.47 1.01 -20.64
C ILE A 242 -16.30 2.53 -20.70
N ASN A 243 -17.24 3.23 -21.33
CA ASN A 243 -17.20 4.69 -21.41
C ASN A 243 -17.32 5.34 -20.02
N ASN A 244 -18.12 4.75 -19.13
CA ASN A 244 -18.26 5.22 -17.75
C ASN A 244 -16.98 5.00 -16.93
N LEU A 245 -16.19 3.95 -17.20
CA LEU A 245 -14.90 3.70 -16.54
C LEU A 245 -13.93 4.90 -16.66
N ASN A 246 -13.97 5.62 -17.78
CA ASN A 246 -13.15 6.83 -17.95
C ASN A 246 -13.55 7.94 -16.97
N SER A 247 -14.84 8.07 -16.66
CA SER A 247 -15.34 9.00 -15.63
C SER A 247 -14.99 8.51 -14.22
N HIS A 248 -14.94 7.19 -14.00
CA HIS A 248 -14.62 6.59 -12.71
C HIS A 248 -13.18 6.88 -12.28
N LYS A 249 -12.24 6.98 -13.24
CA LYS A 249 -10.87 7.44 -12.94
C LYS A 249 -10.86 8.78 -12.20
N ASN A 250 -11.66 9.74 -12.66
CA ASN A 250 -11.71 11.07 -12.06
C ASN A 250 -12.46 11.07 -10.74
N ASN A 251 -13.53 10.28 -10.63
CA ASN A 251 -14.42 10.29 -9.48
C ASN A 251 -13.94 9.40 -8.32
N PHE A 252 -13.12 8.39 -8.59
CA PHE A 252 -12.72 7.39 -7.59
C PHE A 252 -11.20 7.21 -7.50
N THR A 253 -10.48 7.01 -8.63
CA THR A 253 -9.02 6.81 -8.57
C THR A 253 -8.28 8.07 -8.12
N ASN A 254 -8.67 9.25 -8.64
CA ASN A 254 -8.01 10.51 -8.28
C ASN A 254 -8.13 10.83 -6.78
N PRO A 255 -9.32 10.73 -6.14
CA PRO A 255 -9.43 10.90 -4.69
C PRO A 255 -8.53 9.96 -3.87
N VAL A 256 -8.38 8.69 -4.29
CA VAL A 256 -7.46 7.75 -3.63
C VAL A 256 -6.02 8.22 -3.76
N PHE A 257 -5.61 8.64 -4.96
CA PHE A 257 -4.27 9.17 -5.20
C PHE A 257 -3.99 10.42 -4.37
N THR A 258 -4.92 11.37 -4.34
CA THR A 258 -4.81 12.59 -3.53
C THR A 258 -4.68 12.27 -2.05
N ALA A 259 -5.54 11.40 -1.50
CA ALA A 259 -5.49 11.02 -0.10
C ALA A 259 -4.18 10.29 0.27
N ALA A 260 -3.66 9.44 -0.63
CA ALA A 260 -2.37 8.79 -0.44
C ALA A 260 -1.22 9.81 -0.42
N GLN A 261 -1.25 10.80 -1.33
CA GLN A 261 -0.24 11.85 -1.38
C GLN A 261 -0.27 12.73 -0.12
N GLU A 262 -1.46 13.07 0.37
CA GLU A 262 -1.63 13.79 1.63
C GLU A 262 -1.04 13.01 2.82
N TRP A 263 -1.29 11.71 2.90
CA TRP A 263 -0.70 10.87 3.95
C TRP A 263 0.82 10.80 3.85
N ILE A 264 1.38 10.60 2.64
CA ILE A 264 2.83 10.60 2.42
C ILE A 264 3.45 11.93 2.85
N ASN A 265 2.80 13.05 2.54
CA ASN A 265 3.29 14.38 2.91
C ASN A 265 3.27 14.57 4.43
N ALA A 266 2.20 14.13 5.11
CA ALA A 266 2.10 14.19 6.57
C ALA A 266 3.20 13.36 7.26
N GLU A 267 3.50 12.16 6.78
CA GLU A 267 4.61 11.34 7.31
C GLU A 267 5.99 11.96 7.02
N GLN A 268 6.16 12.57 5.84
CA GLN A 268 7.38 13.28 5.49
C GLN A 268 7.61 14.51 6.40
N GLU A 269 6.55 15.22 6.78
CA GLU A 269 6.62 16.34 7.74
C GLU A 269 7.02 15.86 9.13
N LYS A 270 6.44 14.75 9.62
CA LYS A 270 6.84 14.10 10.88
C LYS A 270 8.34 13.77 10.89
N LEU A 271 8.86 13.23 9.78
CA LEU A 271 10.29 12.93 9.63
C LEU A 271 11.15 14.20 9.62
N ASN A 272 10.72 15.26 8.94
CA ASN A 272 11.45 16.53 8.90
C ASN A 272 11.54 17.17 10.30
N ASN A 273 10.47 17.08 11.09
CA ASN A 273 10.44 17.59 12.46
C ASN A 273 11.40 16.85 13.41
N LEU A 274 11.79 15.60 13.10
CA LEU A 274 12.81 14.86 13.87
C LEU A 274 14.24 15.21 13.47
N ARG A 275 14.43 15.82 12.30
CA ARG A 275 15.73 16.30 11.83
C ARG A 275 16.06 17.71 12.35
N ALA A 276 15.03 18.51 12.66
CA ALA A 276 15.13 19.86 13.20
C ALA A 276 15.47 19.87 14.70
#